data_AF-A0AAD4VGV8-F1
#
_entry.id   AF-A0AAD4VGV8-F1
#
_cell.length_a   1.000
_cell.length_b   1.000
_cell.length_c   1.000
_cell.angle_alpha   90.00
_cell.angle_beta   90.00
_cell.angle_gamma   90.00
#
_symmetry.space_group_name_H-M   'P 1'
#
loop_
_entity.id
_entity.type
_entity.pdbx_description
1 polymer ?
#
loop_
_entity_poly.entity_id
_entity_poly.type
_entity_poly.pdbx_seq_one_letter_code
_entity_poly.pdbx_strand_id
1 'polypeptide(L)' 'MLDEEVLQSIMMTCIILHNMIVEDEYDYDAPEVFEPDPMNTVLTRIYERPMRPNGLPMEPEPLVQDGRFNNPMIDRY' A
#
# COMPACT_ATOMS: atom_id res chain seq x y z
N MET A 1 -12.99 1.96 -42.52
CA MET A 1 -12.87 1.65 -41.07
C MET A 1 -11.93 0.47 -40.96
N LEU A 2 -11.04 0.45 -39.97
CA LEU A 2 -10.28 -0.76 -39.65
C LEU A 2 -11.28 -1.81 -39.17
N ASP A 3 -11.21 -3.00 -39.75
CA ASP A 3 -12.10 -4.11 -39.42
C ASP A 3 -11.77 -4.66 -38.02
N GLU A 4 -12.79 -5.06 -37.28
CA GLU A 4 -12.64 -5.58 -35.91
C GLU A 4 -11.80 -6.86 -35.89
N GLU A 5 -11.98 -7.73 -36.89
CA GLU A 5 -11.21 -8.96 -37.06
C GLU A 5 -9.71 -8.67 -37.33
N VAL A 6 -9.44 -7.62 -38.11
CA VAL A 6 -8.07 -7.18 -38.40
C VAL A 6 -7.43 -6.59 -37.14
N LEU A 7 -8.17 -5.78 -36.37
CA LEU A 7 -7.68 -5.23 -35.10
C LEU A 7 -7.43 -6.35 -34.08
N GLN A 8 -8.30 -7.35 -33.99
CA GLN A 8 -8.13 -8.51 -33.14
C GLN A 8 -6.88 -9.31 -33.52
N SER A 9 -6.67 -9.56 -34.82
CA SER A 9 -5.49 -10.26 -35.33
C SER A 9 -4.19 -9.50 -35.01
N ILE A 10 -4.20 -8.18 -35.17
CA ILE A 10 -3.06 -7.32 -34.81
C ILE A 10 -2.80 -7.40 -33.31
N MET A 11 -3.81 -7.21 -32.46
CA MET A 11 -3.63 -7.26 -31.00
C MET A 11 -3.11 -8.62 -30.53
N MET A 12 -3.66 -9.72 -31.07
CA MET A 12 -3.20 -11.07 -30.71
C MET A 12 -1.73 -11.27 -31.10
N THR A 13 -1.36 -10.83 -32.30
CA THR A 13 0.04 -10.88 -32.76
C THR A 13 0.96 -10.01 -31.89
N CYS A 14 0.52 -8.79 -31.53
CA CYS A 14 1.27 -7.89 -30.67
C CYS A 14 1.47 -8.46 -29.27
N ILE A 15 0.47 -9.11 -28.67
CA ILE A 15 0.58 -9.74 -27.35
C ILE A 15 1.60 -10.87 -27.39
N ILE A 16 1.52 -11.75 -28.40
CA ILE A 16 2.45 -12.88 -28.54
C ILE A 16 3.88 -12.37 -28.72
N LEU A 17 4.09 -11.41 -29.63
CA LEU A 17 5.41 -10.84 -29.88
C LEU A 17 5.97 -10.11 -28.66
N HIS A 18 5.13 -9.37 -27.93
CA HIS A 18 5.54 -8.68 -26.72
C HIS A 18 6.04 -9.67 -25.66
N ASN A 19 5.26 -10.73 -25.41
CA ASN A 19 5.65 -11.75 -24.44
C ASN A 19 6.94 -12.46 -24.87
N MET A 20 7.10 -12.78 -26.16
CA MET A 20 8.32 -13.41 -26.66
C MET A 20 9.56 -12.52 -26.46
N ILE A 21 9.46 -11.21 -26.70
CA ILE A 21 10.59 -10.28 -26.53
C ILE A 21 10.89 -10.05 -25.05
N VAL A 22 9.86 -9.85 -24.23
CA VAL A 22 10.01 -9.61 -22.79
C VAL A 22 10.60 -10.84 -22.09
N GLU A 23 10.16 -12.05 -22.45
CA GLU A 23 10.72 -13.29 -21.92
C GLU A 23 12.16 -13.53 -22.38
N ASP A 24 12.53 -13.18 -23.62
CA ASP A 24 13.89 -13.35 -24.14
C ASP A 24 14.89 -12.36 -23.49
N GLU A 25 14.45 -11.14 -23.20
CA GLU A 25 15.27 -10.13 -22.51
C GLU A 25 15.32 -10.34 -20.99
N TYR A 26 14.44 -11.18 -20.43
CA TYR A 26 14.43 -11.47 -19.00
C TYR A 26 15.61 -12.36 -18.64
N ASP A 27 16.59 -11.80 -17.94
CA ASP A 27 17.70 -12.56 -17.37
C ASP A 27 17.20 -13.40 -16.19
N TYR A 28 16.73 -14.62 -16.48
CA TYR A 28 16.29 -15.59 -15.47
C TYR A 28 17.41 -16.02 -14.51
N ASP A 29 18.67 -15.82 -14.90
CA ASP A 29 19.83 -16.12 -14.07
C ASP A 29 20.26 -14.91 -13.21
N ALA A 30 19.65 -13.73 -13.44
CA ALA A 30 19.87 -12.58 -12.58
C ALA A 30 19.35 -12.88 -11.16
N PRO A 31 20.10 -12.49 -10.12
CA PRO A 31 19.61 -12.62 -8.76
C PRO A 31 18.34 -11.77 -8.59
N GLU A 32 17.25 -12.38 -8.10
CA GLU A 32 16.03 -11.67 -7.73
C GLU A 32 16.38 -10.58 -6.71
N VAL A 33 16.39 -9.33 -7.14
CA VAL A 33 16.56 -8.18 -6.26
C VAL A 33 15.21 -7.92 -5.62
N PHE A 34 15.07 -8.30 -4.35
CA PHE A 34 13.86 -8.01 -3.59
C PHE A 34 13.69 -6.48 -3.51
N GLU A 35 12.66 -5.94 -4.17
CA GLU A 35 12.30 -4.54 -3.98
C GLU A 35 11.91 -4.33 -2.52
N PRO A 36 12.38 -3.26 -1.86
CA PRO A 36 11.98 -2.97 -0.50
C PRO A 36 10.46 -2.80 -0.45
N ASP A 37 9.81 -3.57 0.41
CA ASP A 37 8.35 -3.57 0.57
C ASP A 37 7.86 -2.12 0.75
N PRO A 38 7.11 -1.55 -0.21
CA PRO A 38 6.59 -0.20 -0.09
C PRO A 38 5.57 -0.09 1.06
N MET A 39 5.06 -1.22 1.55
CA MET A 39 4.21 -1.33 2.73
C MET A 39 5.00 -1.48 4.03
N ASN A 40 6.33 -1.32 4.02
CA ASN A 40 7.16 -1.48 5.21
C ASN A 40 6.66 -0.58 6.37
N THR A 41 6.01 -1.24 7.33
CA THR A 41 5.27 -0.66 8.45
C THR A 41 6.15 -0.04 9.53
N VAL A 42 7.48 -0.01 9.34
CA VAL A 42 8.39 0.67 10.27
C VAL A 42 8.00 2.14 10.47
N LEU A 43 7.46 2.82 9.45
CA LEU A 43 6.95 4.18 9.56
C LEU A 43 5.51 4.27 10.07
N THR A 44 4.73 3.19 10.02
CA THR A 44 3.35 3.16 10.53
C THR A 44 3.28 2.93 12.04
N ARG A 45 4.43 2.80 12.73
CA ARG A 45 4.49 2.73 14.20
C ARG A 45 3.85 3.92 14.91
N ILE A 46 3.64 5.04 14.20
CA ILE A 46 2.88 6.19 14.71
C ILE A 46 1.40 5.86 15.01
N TYR A 47 0.87 4.78 14.44
CA TYR A 47 -0.48 4.27 14.72
C TYR A 47 -0.48 3.15 15.78
N GLU A 48 0.68 2.70 16.25
CA GLU A 48 0.74 1.73 17.35
C GLU A 48 0.17 2.37 18.63
N ARG A 49 -0.59 1.57 19.39
CA ARG A 49 -1.17 2.06 20.65
C ARG A 49 -0.04 2.42 21.62
N PRO A 50 -0.05 3.62 22.20
CA PRO A 50 0.90 3.99 23.24
C PRO A 50 0.81 3.02 24.42
N MET A 51 1.95 2.63 24.99
CA MET A 51 2.01 1.78 26.17
C MET A 51 2.13 2.63 27.44
N ARG A 52 1.42 2.25 28.50
CA ARG A 52 1.58 2.82 29.84
C ARG A 52 2.94 2.39 30.44
N PRO A 53 3.42 3.05 31.50
CA PRO A 53 4.64 2.63 32.21
C PRO A 53 4.60 1.20 32.76
N ASN A 54 3.39 0.65 32.96
CA ASN A 54 3.17 -0.74 33.39
C ASN A 54 3.08 -1.74 32.21
N GLY A 55 3.32 -1.29 30.98
CA GLY A 55 3.32 -2.12 29.77
C GLY A 55 1.94 -2.45 29.21
N LEU A 56 0.86 -1.93 29.79
CA LEU A 56 -0.50 -2.11 29.25
C LEU A 56 -0.78 -1.07 28.15
N PRO A 57 -1.53 -1.42 27.09
CA PRO A 57 -1.98 -0.46 26.10
C PRO A 57 -2.79 0.67 26.75
N MET A 58 -2.58 1.90 26.30
CA MET A 58 -3.46 3.01 26.65
C MET A 58 -4.79 2.85 25.91
N GLU A 59 -5.88 2.88 26.66
CA GLU A 59 -7.22 3.03 26.09
C GLU A 59 -7.48 4.51 25.78
N PRO A 60 -7.90 4.86 24.55
CA PRO A 60 -8.22 6.23 24.20
C PRO A 60 -9.48 6.68 24.94
N GLU A 61 -9.42 7.83 25.61
CA GLU A 61 -10.60 8.46 26.18
C GLU A 61 -11.45 9.06 25.04
N PRO A 62 -12.78 8.85 25.03
CA PRO A 62 -13.65 9.47 24.04
C PRO A 62 -13.50 10.99 24.06
N LEU A 63 -13.32 11.60 22.90
CA LEU A 63 -13.23 13.07 22.79
C LEU A 63 -14.54 13.76 23.21
N VAL A 64 -15.67 13.07 23.07
CA VAL A 64 -16.99 13.54 23.47
C VAL A 64 -17.64 12.50 24.37
N GLN A 65 -18.13 12.94 25.52
CA GLN A 65 -18.91 12.14 26.44
C GLN A 65 -20.12 12.95 26.89
N ASP A 66 -21.31 12.35 26.82
CA ASP A 66 -22.58 12.99 27.20
C ASP A 66 -22.84 14.34 26.50
N GLY A 67 -22.43 14.46 25.23
CA GLY A 67 -22.57 15.67 24.43
C GLY A 67 -21.61 16.81 24.80
N ARG A 68 -20.66 16.57 25.70
CA ARG A 68 -19.61 17.52 26.10
C ARG A 68 -18.26 17.05 25.63
N PHE A 69 -17.42 17.98 25.19
CA PHE A 69 -16.03 17.67 24.84
C PHE A 69 -15.22 17.40 26.12
N ASN A 70 -14.54 16.26 26.15
CA ASN A 70 -13.59 15.89 27.20
C ASN A 70 -12.27 16.62 26.91
N ASN A 71 -12.14 17.84 27.44
CA ASN A 71 -11.04 18.71 27.05
C ASN A 71 -10.23 19.28 28.22
N PRO A 72 -9.51 18.43 28.98
CA PRO A 72 -8.64 18.91 30.05
C PRO A 72 -7.42 19.71 29.53
N MET A 73 -7.13 19.67 28.23
CA MET A 73 -5.98 20.36 27.62
C MET A 73 -6.30 21.75 27.05
N ILE A 74 -7.52 22.02 26.58
CA ILE A 74 -7.85 23.34 25.98
C ILE A 74 -8.20 24.41 27.02
N ASP A 75 -8.67 24.04 28.22
CA ASP A 75 -9.04 25.02 29.25
C ASP A 75 -7.84 25.76 29.89
N ARG A 76 -6.59 25.47 29.47
CA ARG A 76 -5.37 26.09 30.02
C ARG A 76 -4.85 27.29 29.22
N TYR A 77 -5.54 27.75 28.18
CA TYR A 77 -5.16 28.92 27.39
C TYR A 77 -6.30 29.92 27.24
#